data_AF-A0A840E598-F1
#
_entry.id   AF-A0A840E598-F1
#
_cell.length_a   1.000
_cell.length_b   1.000
_cell.length_c   1.000
_cell.angle_alpha   90.00
_cell.angle_beta   90.00
_cell.angle_gamma   90.00
#
_symmetry.space_group_name_H-M   'P 1'
#
loop_
_entity.id
_entity.type
_entity.pdbx_description
1 polymer ?
#
loop_
_entity_poly.entity_id
_entity_poly.type
_entity_poly.pdbx_seq_one_letter_code
_entity_poly.pdbx_strand_id
1 'polypeptide(L)' 'MPVKTLLVALAVILLAVLIYRPILRIAREDMVTRKQAGLGNSVVYAVLLFPIVGPLLYLLVRKGFLPKA' A
#
# COMPACT_ATOMS: atom_id res chain seq x y z
N MET A 1 -6.30 -30.59 -4.54
CA MET A 1 -6.89 -29.48 -5.32
C MET A 1 -6.61 -29.68 -6.79
N PRO A 2 -7.55 -29.39 -7.70
CA PRO A 2 -7.30 -29.47 -9.14
C PRO A 2 -6.16 -28.54 -9.55
N VAL A 3 -5.29 -28.98 -10.47
CA VAL A 3 -4.18 -28.16 -11.00
C VAL A 3 -4.68 -26.81 -11.55
N LYS A 4 -5.86 -26.80 -12.19
CA LYS A 4 -6.52 -25.58 -12.65
C LYS A 4 -6.81 -24.58 -11.53
N THR A 5 -7.27 -25.06 -10.38
CA THR A 5 -7.57 -24.23 -9.20
C THR A 5 -6.29 -23.63 -8.62
N LEU A 6 -5.19 -24.39 -8.60
CA LEU A 6 -3.88 -23.90 -8.15
C LEU A 6 -3.36 -22.78 -9.05
N LEU A 7 -3.43 -22.94 -10.37
CA LEU A 7 -2.98 -21.93 -11.33
C LEU A 7 -3.80 -20.63 -11.22
N VAL A 8 -5.11 -20.73 -11.04
CA VAL A 8 -5.97 -19.56 -10.83
C VAL A 8 -5.62 -18.84 -9.53
N ALA A 9 -5.42 -19.58 -8.43
CA ALA A 9 -5.03 -18.99 -7.16
C ALA A 9 -3.67 -18.26 -7.25
N LEU A 10 -2.68 -18.87 -7.92
CA LEU A 10 -1.38 -18.24 -8.17
C LEU A 10 -1.51 -16.98 -9.02
N ALA A 11 -2.32 -17.00 -10.07
CA ALA A 11 -2.55 -15.84 -10.92
C ALA A 11 -3.16 -14.67 -10.11
N VAL A 12 -4.14 -14.93 -9.25
CA VAL A 12 -4.74 -13.91 -8.38
C VAL A 12 -3.73 -13.33 -7.40
N ILE A 13 -2.93 -14.19 -6.74
CA ILE A 13 -1.88 -13.74 -5.82
C ILE A 13 -0.87 -12.86 -6.55
N LEU A 14 -0.44 -13.28 -7.74
CA LEU A 14 0.54 -12.56 -8.53
C LEU A 14 0.00 -11.18 -8.97
N LEU A 15 -1.28 -11.13 -9.37
CA LEU A 15 -1.97 -9.88 -9.71
C LEU A 15 -2.05 -8.95 -8.50
N ALA A 16 -2.44 -9.48 -7.33
CA ALA A 16 -2.51 -8.73 -6.08
C ALA A 16 -1.14 -8.15 -5.71
N VAL A 17 -0.07 -8.95 -5.76
CA VAL A 17 1.31 -8.50 -5.48
C VAL A 17 1.74 -7.40 -6.46
N LEU A 18 1.44 -7.55 -7.75
CA LEU A 18 1.79 -6.55 -8.78
C LEU A 18 1.09 -5.21 -8.56
N ILE A 19 -0.15 -5.22 -8.06
CA ILE A 19 -0.89 -3.99 -7.72
C ILE A 19 -0.38 -3.39 -6.41
N TYR A 20 -0.07 -4.22 -5.41
CA TYR A 20 0.34 -3.78 -4.08
C TYR A 20 1.73 -3.16 -4.05
N ARG A 21 2.67 -3.78 -4.77
CA ARG A 21 4.07 -3.39 -4.76
C ARG A 21 4.32 -1.92 -5.14
N PRO A 22 3.76 -1.35 -6.23
CA PRO A 22 3.95 0.06 -6.55
C PRO A 22 3.34 0.99 -5.50
N ILE A 23 2.19 0.64 -4.93
CA ILE A 23 1.54 1.46 -3.90
C ILE A 23 2.37 1.51 -2.62
N LEU A 24 2.90 0.37 -2.18
CA LEU A 24 3.80 0.31 -1.02
C LEU A 24 5.09 1.09 -1.25
N ARG A 25 5.58 1.14 -2.49
CA ARG A 25 6.75 1.95 -2.83
C ARG A 25 6.46 3.45 -2.67
N ILE A 26 5.33 3.93 -3.19
CA ILE A 26 4.87 5.32 -3.01
C ILE A 26 4.73 5.63 -1.51
N ALA A 27 4.14 4.71 -0.74
CA ALA A 27 3.96 4.91 0.70
C ALA A 27 5.28 5.06 1.46
N ARG A 28 6.32 4.32 1.06
CA ARG A 28 7.66 4.48 1.65
C ARG A 28 8.27 5.84 1.33
N GLU A 29 8.16 6.29 0.08
CA GLU A 29 8.67 7.60 -0.33
C GLU A 29 7.99 8.72 0.46
N ASP A 30 6.66 8.69 0.57
CA ASP A 30 5.88 9.64 1.36
C ASP A 30 6.24 9.61 2.86
N MET A 31 6.50 8.42 3.44
CA MET A 31 6.94 8.28 4.83
C MET A 31 8.32 8.91 5.08
N VAL A 32 9.22 8.85 4.08
CA VAL A 32 10.53 9.51 4.15
C VAL A 32 10.34 11.03 4.12
N THR A 33 9.52 11.54 3.20
CA THR A 33 9.21 12.98 3.11
C THR A 33 8.56 13.51 4.40
N ARG A 34 7.59 12.78 4.97
CA ARG A 34 6.96 13.13 6.26
C ARG A 34 7.96 13.16 7.39
N LYS A 35 8.85 12.16 7.47
CA LYS A 35 9.90 12.09 8.49
C LYS A 35 10.87 13.27 8.38
N GLN A 36 11.23 13.68 7.17
CA GLN A 36 12.07 14.87 6.92
C GLN A 36 11.37 16.17 7.37
N ALA A 37 10.04 16.23 7.23
CA ALA A 37 9.22 17.34 7.71
C ALA A 37 8.90 17.28 9.23
N GLY A 38 9.47 16.33 9.98
CA GLY A 38 9.20 16.15 11.42
C GLY A 38 7.84 15.55 11.76
N LEU A 39 7.11 15.00 10.77
CA LEU A 39 5.78 14.43 10.95
C LEU A 39 5.84 12.92 11.26
N GLY A 40 4.93 12.46 12.12
CA GLY A 40 4.78 11.04 12.45
C GLY A 40 4.16 10.20 11.32
N ASN A 41 4.50 8.91 11.27
CA ASN A 41 4.06 7.97 10.23
C ASN A 41 2.98 6.98 10.70
N SER A 42 2.49 7.11 11.94
CA SER A 42 1.55 6.19 12.59
C SER A 42 0.29 5.94 11.76
N VAL A 43 -0.24 7.00 11.15
CA VAL A 43 -1.47 6.92 10.34
C VAL A 43 -1.22 6.18 9.01
N VAL A 44 -0.05 6.37 8.39
CA VAL A 44 0.32 5.64 7.17
C VAL A 44 0.41 4.14 7.45
N TYR A 45 1.01 3.75 8.59
CA TYR A 45 1.04 2.35 9.02
C TYR A 45 -0.35 1.79 9.32
N ALA A 46 -1.22 2.55 9.98
CA ALA A 46 -2.58 2.12 10.30
C ALA A 46 -3.40 1.83 9.02
N VAL A 47 -3.22 2.63 7.97
CA VAL A 47 -3.91 2.40 6.68
C VAL A 47 -3.30 1.20 5.94
N LEU A 48 -1.97 1.04 5.95
CA LEU A 48 -1.30 -0.08 5.30
C LEU A 48 -1.52 -1.44 5.97
N LEU A 49 -1.94 -1.46 7.25
CA LEU A 49 -2.30 -2.68 7.98
C LEU A 49 -3.54 -3.38 7.42
N PHE A 50 -4.37 -2.69 6.62
CA PHE A 50 -5.52 -3.32 5.98
C PHE A 50 -5.07 -4.16 4.77
N PRO A 51 -5.15 -5.50 4.85
CA PRO A 51 -4.47 -6.40 3.92
C PRO A 51 -5.05 -6.38 2.50
N ILE A 52 -6.31 -5.96 2.30
CA ILE A 52 -7.01 -5.97 0.99
C ILE A 52 -7.33 -4.56 0.50
N VAL A 53 -7.71 -3.67 1.41
CA VAL A 53 -8.11 -2.30 1.07
C VAL A 53 -7.08 -1.26 1.45
N GLY A 54 -6.08 -1.61 2.26
CA GLY A 54 -5.10 -0.65 2.78
C GLY A 54 -4.35 0.13 1.72
N PRO A 55 -3.79 -0.50 0.67
CA PRO A 55 -3.13 0.24 -0.39
C PRO A 55 -4.08 1.14 -1.19
N LEU A 56 -5.30 0.68 -1.47
CA LEU A 56 -6.29 1.46 -2.20
C LEU A 56 -6.79 2.65 -1.36
N LEU A 57 -7.09 2.42 -0.08
CA LEU A 57 -7.43 3.45 0.88
C LEU A 57 -6.29 4.44 1.03
N TYR A 58 -5.05 3.95 1.11
CA TYR A 58 -3.87 4.80 1.18
C TYR A 58 -3.83 5.80 0.02
N LEU A 59 -4.08 5.36 -1.22
CA LEU A 59 -4.14 6.27 -2.37
C LEU A 59 -5.22 7.35 -2.23
N LEU A 60 -6.38 7.03 -1.65
CA LEU A 60 -7.48 7.98 -1.44
C LEU A 60 -7.12 9.05 -0.39
N VAL A 61 -6.52 8.64 0.73
CA VAL A 61 -6.20 9.55 1.83
C VAL A 61 -4.78 10.15 1.76
N ARG A 62 -3.94 9.69 0.82
CA ARG A 62 -2.55 10.13 0.59
C ARG A 62 -2.37 11.65 0.61
N LYS A 63 -3.25 12.37 -0.10
CA LYS A 63 -3.17 13.84 -0.22
C LYS A 63 -3.29 14.56 1.13
N GLY A 64 -3.98 13.98 2.11
CA GLY A 64 -4.07 14.53 3.46
C GLY A 64 -2.83 14.28 4.31
N PHE A 65 -1.95 13.35 3.89
CA PHE A 65 -0.74 12.98 4.60
C PHE A 65 0.53 13.59 3.98
N LEU A 66 0.46 14.28 2.86
CA LEU A 66 1.65 14.98 2.38
C LEU A 66 1.82 16.28 3.20
N PRO A 67 3.05 16.67 3.56
CA PRO A 67 3.29 17.97 4.15
C PRO A 67 2.73 19.04 3.19
N LYS A 68 1.93 19.97 3.74
CA LYS A 68 1.47 21.12 2.95
C LYS A 68 2.67 22.03 2.75
N ALA A 69 3.01 22.31 1.49
CA ALA A 69 3.96 23.35 1.12
C ALA A 69 3.42 24.73 1.49
#